data_AF-A0A6H5FZ98-F1
#
_entry.id   AF-A0A6H5FZ98-F1
#
_cell.length_a   1.000
_cell.length_b   1.000
_cell.length_c   1.000
_cell.angle_alpha   90.00
_cell.angle_beta   90.00
_cell.angle_gamma   90.00
#
_symmetry.space_group_name_H-M   'P 1'
#
loop_
_entity.id
_entity.type
_entity.pdbx_description
1 polymer ?
#
loop_
_entity_poly.entity_id
_entity_poly.type
_entity_poly.pdbx_seq_one_letter_code
_entity_poly.pdbx_strand_id
1 'polypeptide(L)'
;MFSTAARTFALVSRRPTACYSSSANVVAGVENPIVLTDDDSTIVCWHPPTPYPYEFTRPMPLPKTDKPSTVLKTDDFSAVTRKKKDLQNVFELAELTRTTKHRWFPQRSSIKKKKIVEKEREFL
;
A
#
# COMPACT_ATOMS: atom_id res chain seq x y z
N MET A 1 -32.57 36.08 34.75
CA MET A 1 -31.81 36.66 33.62
C MET A 1 -30.62 35.77 33.31
N PHE A 2 -30.71 34.83 32.36
CA PHE A 2 -29.52 34.25 31.72
C PHE A 2 -29.86 33.89 30.27
N SER A 3 -29.31 34.68 29.36
CA SER A 3 -29.49 34.58 27.90
C SER A 3 -28.54 33.52 27.36
N THR A 4 -29.06 32.55 26.59
CA THR A 4 -28.27 31.50 25.94
C THR A 4 -27.91 31.96 24.53
N ALA A 5 -26.64 32.28 24.29
CA ALA A 5 -26.14 32.57 22.95
C ALA A 5 -25.64 31.27 22.29
N ALA A 6 -26.34 30.81 21.25
CA ALA A 6 -25.89 29.70 20.42
C ALA A 6 -24.79 30.18 19.46
N ARG A 7 -23.57 29.65 19.62
CA ARG A 7 -22.47 29.84 18.66
C ARG A 7 -22.64 28.88 17.49
N THR A 8 -23.06 29.40 16.34
CA THR A 8 -22.99 28.68 15.08
C THR A 8 -21.53 28.62 14.61
N PHE A 9 -20.94 27.43 14.59
CA PHE A 9 -19.65 27.20 13.93
C PHE A 9 -19.86 27.14 12.42
N ALA A 10 -19.40 28.15 11.70
CA ALA A 10 -19.34 28.12 10.24
C ALA A 10 -18.24 27.16 9.79
N LEU A 11 -18.63 26.09 9.10
CA LEU A 11 -17.73 25.15 8.45
C LEU A 11 -17.17 25.83 7.19
N VAL A 12 -15.98 26.43 7.31
CA VAL A 12 -15.22 26.90 6.14
C VAL A 12 -14.76 25.68 5.36
N SER A 13 -15.53 25.31 4.32
CA SER A 13 -15.06 24.34 3.35
C SER A 13 -13.90 24.94 2.58
N ARG A 14 -12.67 24.60 2.98
CA ARG A 14 -11.50 24.83 2.12
C ARG A 14 -11.67 23.93 0.91
N ARG A 15 -12.18 24.49 -0.19
CA ARG A 15 -12.10 23.83 -1.51
C ARG A 15 -10.61 23.64 -1.80
N PRO A 16 -10.11 22.42 -2.05
CA PRO A 16 -8.78 22.29 -2.62
C PRO A 16 -8.83 22.96 -3.99
N THR A 17 -8.12 24.06 -4.15
CA THR A 17 -7.78 24.60 -5.48
C THR A 17 -6.80 23.63 -6.11
N ALA A 18 -7.33 22.55 -6.69
CA ALA A 18 -6.63 21.83 -7.73
C ALA A 18 -6.70 22.73 -8.97
N CYS A 19 -5.73 23.64 -9.10
CA CYS A 19 -5.49 24.37 -10.33
C CYS A 19 -4.91 23.40 -11.38
N TYR A 20 -5.76 22.56 -11.97
CA TYR A 20 -5.45 21.97 -13.27
C TYR A 20 -5.82 23.01 -14.33
N SER A 21 -4.89 23.95 -14.58
CA SER A 21 -4.97 24.88 -15.70
C SER A 21 -4.76 24.09 -16.98
N SER A 22 -5.82 23.54 -17.58
CA SER A 22 -5.75 22.99 -18.94
C SER A 22 -5.74 24.14 -19.96
N SER A 23 -4.65 24.88 -20.00
CA SER A 23 -4.39 25.93 -20.99
C SER A 23 -3.15 25.57 -21.79
N ALA A 24 -3.25 24.48 -22.55
CA ALA A 24 -2.37 24.18 -23.67
C ALA A 24 -3.18 23.31 -24.62
N ASN A 25 -3.07 23.56 -25.93
CA ASN A 25 -3.62 22.71 -26.97
C ASN A 25 -2.98 21.31 -26.87
N VAL A 26 -3.47 20.49 -25.96
CA VAL A 26 -3.14 19.07 -25.92
C VAL A 26 -3.82 18.49 -27.16
N VAL A 27 -3.02 17.97 -28.07
CA VAL A 27 -3.47 17.03 -29.10
C VAL A 27 -4.22 15.92 -28.35
N ALA A 28 -5.54 16.06 -28.27
CA ALA A 28 -6.39 15.29 -27.39
C ALA A 28 -6.34 13.82 -27.83
N GLY A 29 -5.50 13.03 -27.17
CA GLY A 29 -5.27 11.62 -27.51
C GLY A 29 -3.84 11.12 -27.32
N VAL A 30 -2.84 12.00 -27.10
CA VAL A 30 -1.46 11.58 -26.83
C VAL A 30 -1.19 11.62 -25.33
N GLU A 31 -1.11 10.45 -24.68
CA GLU A 31 -0.92 10.31 -23.23
C GLU A 31 0.42 10.89 -22.73
N ASN A 32 1.42 10.93 -23.62
CA ASN A 32 2.78 11.35 -23.31
C ASN A 32 3.33 12.19 -24.47
N PRO A 33 3.01 13.49 -24.53
CA PRO A 33 3.49 14.35 -25.60
C PRO A 33 5.00 14.58 -25.47
N ILE A 34 5.70 14.29 -26.57
CA ILE A 34 7.10 14.64 -26.79
C ILE A 34 7.10 15.74 -27.83
N VAL A 35 7.75 16.85 -27.53
CA VAL A 35 7.75 18.05 -28.37
C VAL A 35 9.19 18.48 -28.60
N LEU A 36 9.49 18.90 -29.84
CA LEU A 36 10.73 19.57 -30.17
C LEU A 36 10.57 21.07 -29.90
N THR A 37 11.63 21.70 -29.39
CA THR A 37 11.67 23.17 -29.30
C THR A 37 11.72 23.76 -30.71
N ASP A 38 11.28 25.00 -30.91
CA ASP A 38 11.27 25.66 -32.24
C ASP A 38 12.63 25.64 -32.95
N ASP A 39 13.73 25.55 -32.20
CA ASP A 39 15.11 25.47 -32.70
C ASP A 39 15.57 24.03 -33.03
N ASP A 40 14.72 23.01 -32.88
CA ASP A 40 14.99 21.56 -33.03
C ASP A 40 16.18 21.01 -32.21
N SER A 41 16.75 21.83 -31.31
CA SER A 41 17.96 21.52 -30.56
C SER A 41 17.71 20.66 -29.31
N THR A 42 16.51 20.72 -28.76
CA THR A 42 16.15 20.11 -27.48
C THR A 42 14.80 19.40 -27.58
N ILE A 43 14.76 18.17 -27.07
CA ILE A 43 13.56 17.35 -26.95
C ILE A 43 12.97 17.55 -25.56
N VAL A 44 11.72 18.02 -25.48
CA VAL A 44 10.98 18.25 -24.24
C VAL A 44 9.92 17.15 -24.10
N CYS A 45 9.93 16.46 -22.96
CA CYS A 45 8.98 15.40 -22.64
C CYS A 45 8.09 15.83 -21.47
N TRP A 46 6.78 15.89 -21.68
CA TRP A 46 5.81 16.16 -20.63
C TRP A 46 5.11 14.87 -20.20
N HIS A 47 5.42 14.39 -18.99
CA HIS A 47 4.89 13.16 -18.41
C HIS A 47 4.15 13.45 -17.10
N PRO A 48 2.90 13.91 -17.15
CA PRO A 48 2.11 14.09 -15.93
C PRO A 48 1.79 12.73 -15.31
N PRO A 49 1.71 12.63 -13.97
CA PRO A 49 1.29 11.39 -13.31
C PRO A 49 -0.17 11.11 -13.64
N THR A 50 -0.46 9.93 -14.19
CA THR A 50 -1.83 9.50 -14.51
C THR A 50 -2.52 8.95 -13.25
N PRO A 51 -3.61 9.57 -12.76
CA PRO A 51 -4.35 9.02 -11.64
C PRO A 51 -5.09 7.74 -12.05
N TYR A 52 -5.22 6.80 -11.11
CA TYR A 52 -5.98 5.57 -11.36
C TYR A 52 -7.49 5.86 -11.37
N PRO A 53 -8.24 5.46 -12.41
CA PRO A 53 -9.68 5.74 -12.50
C PRO A 53 -10.47 4.96 -11.45
N TYR A 54 -11.48 5.62 -10.87
CA TYR A 54 -12.28 5.05 -9.79
C TYR A 54 -13.07 3.80 -10.21
N GLU A 55 -13.55 3.75 -11.46
CA GLU A 55 -14.36 2.67 -12.01
C GLU A 55 -13.65 1.31 -12.02
N PHE A 56 -12.31 1.30 -12.02
CA PHE A 56 -11.51 0.07 -11.99
C PHE A 56 -11.07 -0.31 -10.57
N THR A 57 -11.42 0.48 -9.56
CA THR A 57 -11.19 0.13 -8.16
C THR A 57 -12.28 -0.83 -7.65
N ARG A 58 -11.92 -1.65 -6.66
CA ARG A 58 -12.89 -2.47 -5.92
C ARG A 58 -13.11 -1.86 -4.54
N PRO A 59 -14.35 -1.86 -4.01
CA PRO A 59 -14.57 -1.43 -2.65
C PRO A 59 -13.83 -2.35 -1.68
N MET A 60 -13.31 -1.76 -0.60
CA MET A 60 -12.68 -2.52 0.47
C MET A 60 -13.74 -3.44 1.12
N PRO A 61 -13.47 -4.74 1.30
CA PRO A 61 -14.41 -5.63 1.97
C PRO A 61 -14.57 -5.18 3.42
N LEU A 62 -15.82 -5.03 3.87
CA LEU A 62 -16.12 -4.74 5.26
C LEU A 62 -15.69 -5.95 6.12
N PRO A 63 -15.07 -5.70 7.29
CA PRO A 63 -14.71 -6.79 8.18
C PRO A 63 -15.98 -7.52 8.60
N LYS A 64 -16.04 -8.82 8.33
CA LYS A 64 -17.02 -9.72 8.93
C LYS A 64 -16.65 -9.85 10.40
N THR A 65 -17.10 -8.92 11.23
CA THR A 65 -17.02 -9.09 12.68
C THR A 65 -18.08 -10.10 13.06
N ASP A 66 -17.69 -11.37 13.09
CA ASP A 66 -18.38 -12.35 13.91
C ASP A 66 -18.21 -11.85 15.35
N LYS A 67 -19.24 -11.17 15.87
CA LYS A 67 -19.20 -10.58 17.21
C LYS A 67 -18.91 -11.72 18.19
N PRO A 68 -17.84 -11.66 18.99
CA PRO A 68 -17.66 -12.66 20.04
C PRO A 68 -18.85 -12.54 20.99
N SER A 69 -19.42 -13.67 21.39
CA SER A 69 -20.51 -13.73 22.37
C SER A 69 -20.11 -13.16 23.74
N THR A 70 -18.80 -12.98 23.97
CA THR A 70 -18.22 -12.65 25.27
C THR A 70 -17.35 -11.39 25.16
N VAL A 71 -17.37 -10.57 26.21
CA VAL A 71 -16.59 -9.32 26.33
C VAL A 71 -15.07 -9.58 26.33
N LEU A 72 -14.64 -10.80 26.68
CA LEU A 72 -13.24 -11.23 26.75
C LEU A 72 -12.86 -12.04 25.51
N LYS A 73 -11.74 -11.67 24.86
CA LYS A 73 -11.15 -12.37 23.70
C LYS A 73 -10.28 -13.56 24.15
N THR A 74 -10.87 -14.58 24.77
CA THR A 74 -10.10 -15.71 25.34
C THR A 74 -10.18 -17.00 24.54
N ASP A 75 -11.21 -17.16 23.71
CA ASP A 75 -11.57 -18.49 23.20
C ASP A 75 -10.58 -18.99 22.11
N ASP A 76 -10.04 -18.09 21.29
CA ASP A 76 -9.16 -18.45 20.16
C ASP A 76 -7.67 -18.53 20.50
N PHE A 77 -7.24 -17.95 21.63
CA PHE A 77 -5.81 -17.83 21.96
C PHE A 77 -5.13 -19.19 22.14
N SER A 78 -5.87 -20.14 22.73
CA SER A 78 -5.40 -21.51 22.91
C SER A 78 -5.17 -22.20 21.57
N ALA A 79 -6.02 -21.96 20.57
CA ALA A 79 -5.94 -22.59 19.26
C ALA A 79 -4.72 -22.12 18.46
N VAL A 80 -4.41 -20.81 18.53
CA VAL A 80 -3.30 -20.16 17.82
C VAL A 80 -1.95 -20.54 18.42
N THR A 81 -1.87 -20.71 19.74
CA THR A 81 -0.60 -20.93 20.45
C THR A 81 -0.17 -22.41 20.51
N ARG A 82 -0.99 -23.34 19.98
CA ARG A 82 -0.66 -24.77 19.96
C ARG A 82 0.60 -25.03 19.13
N LYS A 83 1.60 -25.66 19.76
CA LYS A 83 2.81 -26.14 19.07
C LYS A 83 2.44 -27.24 18.09
N LYS A 84 2.62 -26.97 16.80
CA LYS A 84 2.53 -27.95 15.71
C LYS A 84 3.84 -28.73 15.59
N LYS A 85 3.78 -29.91 14.96
CA LYS A 85 4.97 -30.72 14.66
C LYS A 85 5.85 -30.00 13.64
N ASP A 86 7.17 -30.09 13.78
CA ASP A 86 8.13 -29.38 12.92
C ASP A 86 7.93 -29.66 11.42
N LEU A 87 7.70 -30.92 11.06
CA LEU A 87 7.42 -31.29 9.66
C LEU A 87 6.12 -30.69 9.15
N GLN A 88 5.08 -30.65 9.99
CA GLN A 88 3.78 -30.10 9.61
C GLN A 88 3.88 -28.59 9.34
N ASN A 89 4.68 -27.88 10.13
CA ASN A 89 4.98 -26.46 9.90
C ASN A 89 5.66 -26.24 8.56
N VAL A 90 6.64 -27.07 8.19
CA VAL A 90 7.35 -26.95 6.91
C VAL A 90 6.39 -27.09 5.72
N PHE A 91 5.47 -28.05 5.76
CA PHE A 91 4.48 -28.24 4.69
C PHE A 91 3.47 -27.11 4.61
N GLU A 92 2.93 -26.67 5.75
CA GLU A 92 1.99 -25.55 5.81
C GLU A 92 2.63 -24.25 5.31
N LEU A 93 3.88 -23.98 5.69
CA LEU A 93 4.63 -22.81 5.21
C LEU A 93 4.87 -22.89 3.70
N ALA A 94 5.21 -24.07 3.17
CA ALA A 94 5.37 -24.28 1.74
C ALA A 94 4.07 -24.03 0.96
N GLU A 95 2.93 -24.49 1.47
CA GLU A 95 1.62 -24.31 0.86
C GLU A 95 1.16 -22.84 0.87
N LEU A 96 1.23 -22.18 2.03
CA LEU A 96 0.84 -20.77 2.20
C LEU A 96 1.67 -19.83 1.33
N THR A 97 2.99 -20.08 1.23
CA THR A 97 3.90 -19.23 0.46
C THR A 97 4.10 -19.68 -0.98
N ARG A 98 3.47 -20.79 -1.40
CA ARG A 98 3.68 -21.44 -2.70
C ARG A 98 5.16 -21.66 -3.01
N THR A 99 5.90 -22.18 -2.03
CA THR A 99 7.33 -22.51 -2.15
C THR A 99 7.58 -24.00 -1.95
N THR A 100 8.81 -24.46 -2.17
CA THR A 100 9.19 -25.86 -1.91
C THR A 100 9.58 -26.07 -0.45
N LYS A 101 9.34 -27.29 0.07
CA LYS A 101 9.67 -27.66 1.46
C LYS A 101 11.14 -27.45 1.84
N HIS A 102 12.06 -27.59 0.88
CA HIS A 102 13.51 -27.52 1.11
C HIS A 102 13.99 -26.15 1.59
N ARG A 103 13.27 -25.08 1.27
CA ARG A 103 13.56 -23.71 1.73
C ARG A 103 13.42 -23.56 3.26
N TRP A 104 12.53 -24.35 3.86
CA TRP A 104 12.14 -24.23 5.26
C TRP A 104 12.95 -25.13 6.21
N PHE A 105 13.82 -26.00 5.67
CA PHE A 105 14.77 -26.73 6.49
C PHE A 105 15.92 -25.83 6.93
N PRO A 106 16.43 -26.00 8.17
CA PRO A 106 17.50 -25.17 8.68
C PRO A 106 18.78 -25.35 7.85
N GLN A 107 19.37 -24.23 7.44
CA GLN A 107 20.69 -24.25 6.82
C GLN A 107 21.80 -24.42 7.86
N ARG A 108 22.93 -24.99 7.42
CA ARG A 108 24.14 -25.14 8.23
C ARG A 108 24.65 -23.79 8.71
N SER A 109 25.12 -23.74 9.96
CA SER A 109 25.62 -22.51 10.61
C SER A 109 26.76 -21.82 9.85
N SER A 110 27.62 -22.58 9.17
CA SER A 110 28.74 -22.06 8.38
C SER A 110 28.30 -21.24 7.17
N ILE A 111 27.14 -21.53 6.58
CA ILE A 111 26.57 -20.79 5.44
C ILE A 111 26.00 -19.46 5.94
N LYS A 112 25.32 -19.48 7.10
CA LYS A 112 24.73 -18.28 7.72
C LYS A 112 25.78 -17.21 8.01
N LYS A 113 26.95 -17.62 8.54
CA LYS A 113 28.04 -16.72 8.93
C LYS A 113 28.74 -16.01 7.75
N LYS A 114 28.62 -16.54 6.53
CA LYS A 114 29.30 -16.00 5.34
C LYS A 114 28.52 -14.87 4.64
N LYS A 115 27.30 -14.58 5.08
CA LYS A 115 26.46 -13.54 4.46
C LYS A 115 26.79 -12.17 5.05
N ILE A 116 27.84 -11.54 4.52
CA ILE A 116 28.09 -10.11 4.71
C ILE A 116 27.59 -9.44 3.44
N VAL A 117 26.55 -8.62 3.54
CA VAL A 117 26.01 -7.85 2.41
C VAL A 117 26.10 -6.39 2.81
N GLU A 118 26.89 -5.62 2.08
CA GLU A 118 26.97 -4.18 2.22
C GLU A 118 25.62 -3.56 1.83
N LYS A 119 25.17 -2.56 2.60
CA LYS A 119 23.91 -1.87 2.32
C LYS A 119 24.17 -0.80 1.26
N GLU A 120 23.58 -0.95 0.08
CA GLU A 120 23.79 -0.05 -1.06
C GLU A 120 23.37 1.42 -0.81
N ARG A 121 22.43 1.66 0.12
CA ARG A 121 21.93 3.01 0.46
C ARG A 121 22.03 3.28 1.95
N GLU A 122 23.12 3.92 2.37
CA GLU A 122 23.42 4.18 3.78
C GLU A 122 22.66 5.39 4.36
N PHE A 123 22.32 6.39 3.53
CA PHE A 123 21.79 7.71 3.99
C PHE A 123 20.44 8.14 3.39
N LEU A 124 19.60 7.18 2.97
CA LEU A 124 18.20 7.40 2.61
C LEU A 124 17.28 6.72 3.62
#